data_AF-A0A820EQQ2-F1
#
_entry.id   AF-A0A820EQQ2-F1
#
_cell.length_a   1.000
_cell.length_b   1.000
_cell.length_c   1.000
_cell.angle_alpha   90.00
_cell.angle_beta   90.00
_cell.angle_gamma   90.00
#
_symmetry.space_group_name_H-M   'P 1'
#
loop_
_entity.id
_entity.type
_entity.pdbx_description
1 polymer ?
#
loop_
_entity_poly.entity_id
_entity_poly.type
_entity_poly.pdbx_seq_one_letter_code
_entity_poly.pdbx_strand_id
1 'polypeptide(L)'
;MSINSIENLSDELFYEIFDYLNGCEIYNAFSNLNYRFQRLINSSSLLLKLNYSHSKEIFMNNYQQVLHLNKDQIFSIHLWLSQNT
;
A
#
# COMPACT_ATOMS: atom_id res chain seq x y z
N MET A 1 -16.23 -23.88 7.52
CA MET A 1 -16.44 -22.48 7.95
C MET A 1 -16.69 -21.67 6.68
N SER A 2 -17.88 -21.11 6.47
CA SER A 2 -18.15 -20.35 5.23
C SER A 2 -17.67 -18.91 5.38
N ILE A 3 -16.94 -18.42 4.39
CA ILE A 3 -16.52 -17.01 4.30
C ILE A 3 -17.71 -16.25 3.72
N ASN A 4 -18.46 -15.56 4.58
CA ASN A 4 -19.65 -14.82 4.18
C ASN A 4 -19.36 -13.33 3.91
N SER A 5 -18.16 -12.86 4.23
CA SER A 5 -17.72 -11.48 4.01
C SER A 5 -16.21 -11.39 3.88
N ILE A 6 -15.72 -10.36 3.19
CA ILE A 6 -14.29 -10.12 3.01
C ILE A 6 -13.59 -9.87 4.35
N GLU A 7 -14.29 -9.27 5.32
CA GLU A 7 -13.76 -9.03 6.67
C GLU A 7 -13.57 -10.32 7.47
N ASN A 8 -14.08 -11.46 7.02
CA ASN A 8 -13.85 -12.76 7.66
C ASN A 8 -12.59 -13.46 7.13
N LEU A 9 -11.92 -12.91 6.12
CA LEU A 9 -10.61 -13.39 5.67
C LEU A 9 -9.57 -13.17 6.77
N SER A 10 -8.54 -14.01 6.81
CA SER A 10 -7.45 -13.89 7.78
C SER A 10 -6.50 -12.74 7.43
N ASP A 11 -5.68 -12.32 8.41
CA ASP A 11 -4.70 -11.24 8.20
C ASP A 11 -3.65 -11.65 7.14
N GLU A 12 -3.30 -12.93 7.06
CA GLU A 12 -2.37 -13.50 6.06
C GLU A 12 -2.89 -13.31 4.62
N LEU A 13 -4.17 -13.55 4.38
CA LEU A 13 -4.76 -13.35 3.05
C LEU A 13 -4.76 -11.88 2.63
N PHE A 14 -4.87 -10.95 3.58
CA PHE A 14 -4.72 -9.52 3.27
C PHE A 14 -3.27 -9.15 2.96
N TYR A 15 -2.29 -9.73 3.66
CA TYR A 15 -0.89 -9.56 3.28
C TYR A 15 -0.59 -10.11 1.88
N GLU A 16 -1.16 -11.26 1.52
CA GLU A 16 -1.07 -11.79 0.16
C GLU A 16 -1.70 -10.84 -0.87
N ILE A 17 -2.87 -10.24 -0.58
CA ILE A 17 -3.48 -9.22 -1.45
C ILE A 17 -2.59 -7.99 -1.57
N PHE A 18 -2.03 -7.50 -0.45
CA PHE A 18 -1.15 -6.34 -0.43
C PHE A 18 0.11 -6.55 -1.27
N ASP A 19 0.62 -7.78 -1.38
CA ASP A 19 1.79 -8.09 -2.21
C ASP A 19 1.60 -7.81 -3.71
N TYR A 20 0.35 -7.80 -4.19
CA TYR A 20 -0.01 -7.46 -5.57
C TYR A 20 -0.27 -5.96 -5.79
N LEU A 21 -0.37 -5.17 -4.72
CA LEU A 21 -0.71 -3.75 -4.77
C LEU A 21 0.52 -2.88 -4.55
N ASN A 22 0.48 -1.68 -5.09
CA ASN A 22 1.42 -0.62 -4.74
C ASN A 22 1.13 -0.10 -3.33
N GLY A 23 2.16 0.30 -2.59
CA GLY A 23 2.01 0.87 -1.25
C GLY A 23 1.03 2.03 -1.18
N CYS A 24 0.95 2.87 -2.21
CA CYS A 24 -0.05 3.94 -2.24
C CYS A 24 -1.47 3.46 -2.51
N GLU A 25 -1.66 2.40 -3.29
CA GLU A 25 -2.97 1.79 -3.51
C GLU A 25 -3.47 1.15 -2.21
N ILE A 26 -2.58 0.46 -1.49
CA ILE A 26 -2.88 -0.10 -0.17
C ILE A 26 -3.31 1.00 0.78
N TYR A 27 -2.52 2.06 0.90
CA TYR A 27 -2.82 3.15 1.82
C TYR A 27 -4.15 3.84 1.46
N ASN A 28 -4.38 4.17 0.20
CA ASN A 28 -5.60 4.83 -0.23
C ASN A 28 -6.86 3.98 -0.05
N ALA A 29 -6.77 2.67 -0.32
CA ALA A 29 -7.93 1.79 -0.22
C ALA A 29 -8.23 1.35 1.21
N PHE A 30 -7.22 1.13 2.06
CA PHE A 30 -7.39 0.43 3.33
C PHE A 30 -7.15 1.28 4.59
N SER A 31 -6.47 2.44 4.52
CA SER A 31 -6.09 3.23 5.72
C SER A 31 -7.26 3.76 6.54
N ASN A 32 -8.41 3.99 5.90
CA ASN A 32 -9.58 4.61 6.54
C ASN A 32 -10.78 3.66 6.69
N LEU A 33 -10.61 2.35 6.45
CA LEU A 33 -11.72 1.40 6.52
C LEU A 33 -12.14 1.12 7.97
N ASN A 34 -11.23 0.58 8.77
CA ASN A 34 -11.45 0.29 10.18
C ASN A 34 -10.13 0.02 10.90
N TYR A 35 -10.22 -0.14 12.23
CA TYR A 35 -9.06 -0.37 13.09
C TYR A 35 -8.22 -1.59 12.69
N ARG A 36 -8.84 -2.67 12.19
CA ARG A 36 -8.10 -3.87 11.76
C ARG A 36 -7.16 -3.52 10.61
N PHE A 37 -7.64 -2.84 9.58
CA PHE A 37 -6.80 -2.46 8.44
C PHE A 37 -5.75 -1.41 8.80
N GLN A 38 -6.07 -0.48 9.70
CA GLN A 38 -5.06 0.44 10.24
C GLN A 38 -3.93 -0.32 10.93
N ARG A 39 -4.24 -1.34 11.74
CA ARG A 39 -3.23 -2.19 12.39
C ARG A 39 -2.40 -2.97 11.37
N LEU A 40 -3.04 -3.50 10.33
CA LEU A 40 -2.33 -4.25 9.28
C LEU A 40 -1.36 -3.38 8.49
N ILE A 41 -1.79 -2.17 8.13
CA ILE A 41 -0.98 -1.22 7.35
C ILE A 41 0.19 -0.68 8.18
N ASN A 42 -0.03 -0.41 9.47
CA ASN A 42 1.01 0.10 10.37
C ASN A 42 1.90 -1.01 10.98
N SER A 43 1.68 -2.27 10.60
CA SER A 43 2.47 -3.41 11.09
C SER A 43 3.85 -3.43 10.43
N SER A 44 4.91 -3.61 11.22
CA SER A 44 6.27 -3.81 10.68
C SER A 44 6.40 -5.06 9.80
N SER A 45 5.40 -5.95 9.82
CA SER A 45 5.36 -7.12 8.93
C SER A 45 4.94 -6.76 7.50
N LEU A 46 4.33 -5.60 7.28
CA LEU A 46 3.99 -5.14 5.94
C LEU A 46 5.22 -4.53 5.26
N LEU A 47 5.62 -5.12 4.14
CA LEU A 47 6.68 -4.61 3.29
C LEU A 47 6.07 -3.89 2.10
N LEU A 48 6.12 -2.56 2.10
CA LEU A 48 5.54 -1.75 1.04
C LEU A 48 6.47 -1.69 -0.17
N LYS A 49 5.90 -2.00 -1.34
CA LYS A 49 6.53 -1.83 -2.66
C LYS A 49 5.96 -0.59 -3.31
N LEU A 50 6.82 0.36 -3.66
CA LEU A 50 6.41 1.60 -4.32
C LEU A 50 6.86 1.56 -5.78
N ASN A 51 5.89 1.35 -6.69
CA ASN A 51 6.12 1.34 -8.14
C ASN A 51 5.64 2.65 -8.77
N TYR A 52 6.57 3.45 -9.28
CA TYR A 52 6.26 4.76 -9.83
C TYR A 52 6.22 4.71 -11.35
N SER A 53 5.01 4.74 -11.94
CA SER A 53 4.79 4.76 -13.39
C SER A 53 3.94 5.94 -13.87
N HIS A 54 3.61 6.89 -12.98
CA HIS A 54 2.71 8.02 -13.26
C HIS A 54 3.44 9.36 -13.29
N SER A 55 2.74 10.39 -13.82
CA SER A 55 3.26 11.75 -13.93
C SER A 55 3.70 12.32 -12.57
N LYS A 56 4.69 13.21 -12.60
CA LYS A 56 5.26 13.91 -11.42
C LYS A 56 4.20 14.57 -10.52
N GLU A 57 3.07 14.97 -11.08
CA GLU A 57 1.98 15.62 -10.34
C GLU A 57 1.22 14.64 -9.43
N ILE A 58 0.91 13.44 -9.93
CA ILE A 58 0.27 12.38 -9.14
C ILE A 58 1.22 11.91 -8.03
N PHE A 59 2.54 11.87 -8.31
CA PHE A 59 3.58 11.60 -7.33
C PHE A 59 3.56 12.57 -6.15
N MET A 60 3.47 13.88 -6.40
CA MET A 60 3.54 14.86 -5.30
C MET A 60 2.30 14.84 -4.41
N ASN A 61 1.11 14.63 -4.98
CA ASN A 61 -0.15 14.76 -4.23
C ASN A 61 -0.48 13.55 -3.34
N ASN A 62 -0.13 12.33 -3.76
CA ASN A 62 -0.55 11.11 -3.04
C ASN A 62 0.58 10.43 -2.25
N TYR A 63 1.85 10.71 -2.55
CA TYR A 63 2.95 9.84 -2.12
C TYR A 63 3.79 10.45 -0.98
N GLN A 64 3.74 11.77 -0.75
CA GLN A 64 4.48 12.38 0.37
C GLN A 64 4.02 11.84 1.73
N GLN A 65 2.71 11.68 1.92
CA GLN A 65 2.16 11.14 3.16
C GLN A 65 2.52 9.66 3.33
N VAL A 66 2.44 8.85 2.27
CA VAL A 66 2.80 7.43 2.32
C VAL A 66 4.28 7.24 2.62
N LEU A 67 5.15 8.02 1.96
CA LEU A 67 6.60 8.00 2.21
C LEU A 67 6.94 8.41 3.65
N HIS A 68 6.28 9.46 4.16
CA HIS A 68 6.55 9.97 5.49
C HIS A 68 6.06 9.03 6.59
N LEU A 69 4.85 8.49 6.44
CA LEU A 69 4.20 7.66 7.47
C LEU A 69 4.73 6.23 7.51
N ASN A 70 5.23 5.70 6.39
CA ASN A 70 5.59 4.28 6.28
C ASN A 70 7.08 4.06 6.00
N LYS A 71 7.95 5.04 6.29
CA LYS A 71 9.39 5.00 5.97
C LYS A 71 10.09 3.70 6.39
N ASP A 72 9.71 3.15 7.54
CA ASP A 72 10.35 1.97 8.14
C ASP A 72 9.84 0.65 7.52
N GLN A 73 8.78 0.73 6.71
CA GLN A 73 8.13 -0.39 6.03
C GLN A 73 8.43 -0.43 4.53
N ILE A 74 9.07 0.61 3.98
CA ILE A 74 9.42 0.65 2.55
C ILE A 74 10.53 -0.36 2.29
N PHE A 75 10.19 -1.42 1.57
CA PHE A 75 11.14 -2.46 1.20
C PHE A 75 11.77 -2.21 -0.17
N SER A 76 11.00 -1.66 -1.11
CA SER A 76 11.49 -1.38 -2.47
C SER A 76 10.82 -0.15 -3.07
N ILE A 77 11.62 0.58 -3.86
CA ILE A 77 11.23 1.74 -4.66
C ILE A 77 11.67 1.50 -6.11
N HIS A 78 10.72 1.46 -7.03
CA HIS A 78 10.97 1.35 -8.47
C HIS A 78 10.49 2.62 -9.19
N LEU A 79 11.43 3.40 -9.72
CA LEU A 79 11.15 4.66 -10.41
C LEU A 79 11.22 4.49 -11.93
N TRP A 80 10.07 4.60 -12.63
CA TRP A 80 10.03 4.70 -14.08
C TRP A 80 9.89 6.16 -14.48
N LEU A 81 10.98 6.78 -14.90
CA LEU A 81 10.94 8.09 -15.53
C LEU A 81 10.55 7.90 -16.98
N SER A 82 9.32 8.28 -17.36
CA SER A 82 8.97 8.44 -18.76
C SER A 82 9.86 9.55 -19.35
N GLN A 83 10.77 9.19 -20.24
CA GLN A 83 11.45 10.18 -21.06
C GLN A 83 10.40 10.77 -22.00
N ASN A 84 10.01 12.02 -21.75
CA ASN A 84 9.26 12.79 -22.72
C ASN A 84 10.19 13.03 -23.91
N THR A 85 10.07 12.21 -24.95
CA THR A 85 10.56 12.52 -26.31
C THR A 85 9.64 13.52 -26.99
#